data_AF-A0A6A5UXB6-F1
#
_entry.id   AF-A0A6A5UXB6-F1
#
_cell.length_a   1.000
_cell.length_b   1.000
_cell.length_c   1.000
_cell.angle_alpha   90.00
_cell.angle_beta   90.00
_cell.angle_gamma   90.00
#
_symmetry.space_group_name_H-M   'P 1'
#
loop_
_entity.id
_entity.type
_entity.pdbx_description
1 polymer ?
#
loop_
_entity_poly.entity_id
_entity_poly.type
_entity_poly.pdbx_seq_one_letter_code
_entity_poly.pdbx_strand_id
1 'polypeptide(L)'
;ITVAFFPSSSSCDPNNTSSALTLTTSTIPAPFTCFDVSSLFSSSNTTGFSPGDTPFSNPDELPTPNGVYWSVDGLDNYDANANYTRNSSTGKVEVGKDAHWVFYMYAFEDCMQLGGDDFDMKDYPWFETSCQTKEGGQCREVPRTIKSLALNTAERYDVRHGGCETWAYLGSGA
;
A
#
# COMPACT_ATOMS: atom_id res chain seq x y z
N ILE A 1 1.81 -2.48 -9.22
CA ILE A 1 1.53 -3.49 -8.17
C ILE A 1 0.02 -3.62 -8.06
N THR A 2 -0.51 -4.80 -7.73
CA THR A 2 -1.92 -4.93 -7.35
C THR A 2 -2.02 -5.25 -5.86
N VAL A 3 -2.88 -4.53 -5.13
CA VAL A 3 -3.14 -4.76 -3.71
C VAL A 3 -4.63 -4.97 -3.52
N ALA A 4 -4.99 -6.05 -2.85
CA ALA A 4 -6.37 -6.35 -2.47
C ALA A 4 -6.55 -6.17 -0.96
N PHE A 5 -7.65 -5.53 -0.55
CA PHE A 5 -8.06 -5.32 0.84
C PHE A 5 -9.31 -6.13 1.13
N PHE A 6 -9.30 -6.90 2.20
CA PHE A 6 -10.38 -7.80 2.58
C PHE A 6 -10.92 -7.40 3.96
N PRO A 7 -12.25 -7.39 4.13
CA PRO A 7 -12.86 -7.33 5.46
C PRO A 7 -12.36 -8.47 6.36
N SER A 8 -12.20 -8.20 7.66
CA SER A 8 -11.83 -9.21 8.67
C SER A 8 -12.75 -10.44 8.69
N SER A 9 -14.00 -10.28 8.23
CA SER A 9 -15.00 -11.34 8.13
C SER A 9 -14.83 -12.26 6.91
N SER A 10 -13.97 -11.93 5.95
CA SER A 10 -13.78 -12.72 4.72
C SER A 10 -12.42 -13.41 4.67
N SER A 11 -12.34 -14.53 3.93
CA SER A 11 -11.06 -15.17 3.66
C SER A 11 -10.24 -14.32 2.70
N CYS A 12 -8.98 -14.08 3.05
CA CYS A 12 -8.01 -13.44 2.17
C CYS A 12 -7.40 -14.51 1.25
N ASP A 13 -8.26 -15.02 0.38
CA ASP A 13 -7.89 -15.93 -0.69
C ASP A 13 -7.52 -15.10 -1.93
N PRO A 14 -6.26 -15.12 -2.36
CA PRO A 14 -5.84 -14.35 -3.51
C PRO A 14 -6.47 -14.81 -4.83
N ASN A 15 -7.04 -16.01 -4.87
CA ASN A 15 -7.77 -16.52 -6.04
C ASN A 15 -9.26 -16.13 -6.02
N ASN A 16 -9.75 -15.57 -4.91
CA ASN A 16 -11.14 -15.15 -4.74
C ASN A 16 -11.21 -13.74 -4.16
N THR A 17 -11.05 -12.76 -5.04
CA THR A 17 -11.12 -11.32 -4.72
C THR A 17 -12.54 -10.75 -4.83
N SER A 18 -13.58 -11.59 -4.92
CA SER A 18 -14.96 -11.15 -5.17
C SER A 18 -15.52 -10.20 -4.11
N SER A 19 -15.04 -10.29 -2.87
CA SER A 19 -15.38 -9.38 -1.77
C SER A 19 -14.29 -8.35 -1.45
N ALA A 20 -13.23 -8.30 -2.25
CA ALA A 20 -12.07 -7.46 -1.98
C ALA A 20 -12.20 -6.10 -2.66
N LEU A 21 -11.59 -5.09 -2.04
CA LEU A 21 -11.29 -3.83 -2.69
C LEU A 21 -9.92 -3.97 -3.34
N THR A 22 -9.80 -3.72 -4.63
CA THR A 22 -8.53 -3.90 -5.33
C THR A 22 -8.02 -2.57 -5.85
N LEU A 23 -6.76 -2.25 -5.55
CA LEU A 23 -6.01 -1.14 -6.13
C LEU A 23 -4.92 -1.73 -7.04
N THR A 24 -4.93 -1.37 -8.31
CA THR A 24 -3.86 -1.72 -9.26
C THR A 24 -3.16 -0.46 -9.73
N THR A 25 -1.83 -0.49 -9.71
CA THR A 25 -0.99 0.60 -10.20
C THR A 25 -0.14 0.15 -11.36
N SER A 26 -0.14 0.95 -12.42
CA SER A 26 0.58 0.68 -13.67
C SER A 26 1.95 1.37 -13.74
N THR A 27 2.20 2.35 -12.88
CA THR A 27 3.49 3.02 -12.74
C THR A 27 4.09 2.79 -11.36
N ILE A 28 5.42 2.75 -11.31
CA ILE A 28 6.17 2.83 -10.05
C ILE A 28 6.31 4.33 -9.73
N PRO A 29 5.94 4.77 -8.53
CA PRO A 29 6.14 6.15 -8.12
C PRO A 29 7.61 6.53 -8.18
N ALA A 30 7.92 7.73 -8.66
CA ALA A 30 9.25 8.30 -8.52
C ALA A 30 9.54 8.77 -7.08
N PRO A 31 8.55 9.34 -6.36
CA PRO A 31 8.59 9.56 -4.91
C PRO A 31 7.37 8.97 -4.19
N PHE A 32 7.33 9.13 -2.87
CA PHE A 32 6.19 8.73 -2.04
C PHE A 32 4.86 9.24 -2.60
N THR A 33 3.85 8.37 -2.74
CA THR A 33 2.49 8.74 -3.15
C THR A 33 1.52 8.12 -2.15
N CYS A 34 0.76 8.96 -1.45
CA CYS A 34 -0.23 8.56 -0.46
C CYS A 34 -1.64 8.43 -1.05
N PHE A 35 -2.42 7.50 -0.51
CA PHE A 35 -3.83 7.31 -0.85
C PHE A 35 -4.64 6.96 0.39
N ASP A 36 -5.75 7.65 0.61
CA ASP A 36 -6.77 7.18 1.53
C ASP A 36 -7.65 6.12 0.89
N VAL A 37 -7.91 5.05 1.63
CA VAL A 37 -8.83 3.98 1.20
C VAL A 37 -10.23 4.54 0.98
N SER A 38 -10.67 5.44 1.85
CA SER A 38 -11.98 6.09 1.73
C SER A 38 -12.09 6.90 0.45
N SER A 39 -11.10 7.72 0.13
CA SER A 39 -11.06 8.53 -1.10
C SER A 39 -11.02 7.69 -2.37
N LEU A 40 -10.29 6.58 -2.37
CA LEU A 40 -10.20 5.67 -3.51
C LEU A 40 -11.51 4.91 -3.79
N PHE A 41 -12.14 4.37 -2.74
CA PHE A 41 -13.23 3.39 -2.90
C PHE A 41 -14.64 3.95 -2.67
N SER A 42 -14.78 5.19 -2.16
CA SER A 42 -16.06 5.90 -2.12
C SER A 42 -16.37 6.70 -3.39
N SER A 43 -15.37 6.89 -4.26
CA SER A 43 -15.51 7.60 -5.53
C SER A 43 -16.17 6.73 -6.60
N SER A 44 -16.85 7.36 -7.56
CA SER A 44 -17.35 6.68 -8.77
C SER A 44 -16.26 6.42 -9.82
N ASN A 45 -15.05 6.95 -9.62
CA ASN A 45 -13.95 6.80 -10.57
C ASN A 45 -13.23 5.47 -10.35
N THR A 46 -13.18 4.64 -11.38
CA THR A 46 -12.45 3.36 -11.36
C THR A 46 -10.99 3.49 -11.80
N THR A 47 -10.56 4.67 -12.25
CA THR A 47 -9.20 4.95 -12.68
C THR A 47 -8.82 6.40 -12.37
N GLY A 48 -7.53 6.67 -12.19
CA GLY A 48 -7.05 8.02 -12.00
C GLY A 48 -5.54 8.15 -11.95
N PHE A 49 -5.10 9.33 -11.55
CA PHE A 49 -3.70 9.67 -11.31
C PHE A 49 -3.60 10.40 -9.97
N SER A 50 -2.70 9.93 -9.12
CA SER A 50 -2.35 10.60 -7.88
C SER A 50 -0.93 11.17 -7.99
N PRO A 51 -0.74 12.48 -7.78
CA PRO A 51 0.59 13.08 -7.79
C PRO A 51 1.42 12.57 -6.60
N GLY A 52 2.73 12.45 -6.79
CA GLY A 52 3.65 12.11 -5.69
C GLY A 52 3.93 13.31 -4.79
N ASP A 53 4.15 13.04 -3.50
CA ASP A 53 4.60 14.01 -2.50
C ASP A 53 6.07 14.34 -2.75
N THR A 54 6.34 15.47 -3.39
CA THR A 54 7.71 15.95 -3.57
C THR A 54 7.93 17.32 -2.96
N PRO A 55 8.97 17.45 -2.13
CA PRO A 55 9.88 18.58 -2.17
C PRO A 55 11.20 18.09 -2.79
N PHE A 56 11.26 17.93 -4.12
CA PHE A 56 12.57 17.98 -4.77
C PHE A 56 12.92 19.45 -4.98
N SER A 57 14.13 19.83 -4.57
CA SER A 57 14.68 21.17 -4.76
C SER A 57 14.91 21.56 -6.23
N ASN A 58 14.65 20.64 -7.19
CA ASN A 58 14.78 20.90 -8.62
C ASN A 58 13.64 20.21 -9.43
N PRO A 59 12.65 20.97 -9.95
CA PRO A 59 11.51 20.43 -10.70
C PRO A 59 11.91 19.72 -12.01
N ASP A 60 13.05 20.11 -12.60
CA ASP A 60 13.52 19.58 -13.89
C ASP A 60 14.14 18.18 -13.78
N GLU A 61 14.40 17.70 -12.57
CA GLU A 61 14.92 16.35 -12.29
C GLU A 61 13.81 15.36 -11.91
N LEU A 62 12.54 15.78 -11.90
CA LEU A 62 11.43 14.90 -11.56
C LEU A 62 11.29 13.81 -12.64
N PRO A 63 11.43 12.52 -12.29
CA PRO A 63 11.08 11.46 -13.23
C PRO A 63 9.60 11.60 -13.55
N THR A 64 9.28 11.71 -14.84
CA THR A 64 7.90 11.88 -15.30
C THR A 64 7.30 10.52 -15.65
N PRO A 65 6.05 10.24 -15.22
CA PRO A 65 5.19 11.07 -14.38
C PRO A 65 5.59 11.05 -12.88
N ASN A 66 5.50 12.21 -12.22
CA ASN A 66 5.72 12.33 -10.77
C ASN A 66 4.45 11.90 -10.00
N GLY A 67 4.22 10.60 -9.93
CA GLY A 67 3.06 10.03 -9.25
C GLY A 67 2.68 8.67 -9.79
N VAL A 68 1.44 8.28 -9.53
CA VAL A 68 0.96 6.93 -9.76
C VAL A 68 -0.33 6.96 -10.54
N TYR A 69 -0.34 6.30 -11.70
CA TYR A 69 -1.57 5.92 -12.37
C TYR A 69 -2.15 4.68 -11.69
N TRP A 70 -3.45 4.74 -11.42
CA TRP A 70 -4.14 3.71 -10.67
C TRP A 70 -5.48 3.34 -11.30
N SER A 71 -5.91 2.12 -11.04
CA SER A 71 -7.27 1.64 -11.24
C SER A 71 -7.75 0.91 -10.00
N VAL A 72 -9.04 1.00 -9.72
CA VAL A 72 -9.69 0.33 -8.59
C VAL A 72 -10.82 -0.57 -9.05
N ASP A 73 -11.09 -1.61 -8.27
CA ASP A 73 -12.20 -2.53 -8.45
C ASP A 73 -12.82 -2.87 -7.08
N GLY A 74 -14.06 -3.37 -7.09
CA GLY A 74 -14.81 -3.73 -5.88
C GLY A 74 -15.48 -2.54 -5.19
N LEU A 75 -15.77 -1.45 -5.90
CA LEU A 75 -16.45 -0.26 -5.33
C LEU A 75 -17.78 -0.62 -4.64
N ASP A 76 -18.56 -1.54 -5.22
CA ASP A 76 -19.82 -2.01 -4.64
C ASP A 76 -19.64 -2.79 -3.32
N ASN A 77 -18.42 -3.25 -3.02
CA ASN A 77 -18.07 -3.94 -1.78
C ASN A 77 -17.51 -2.98 -0.71
N TYR A 78 -17.37 -1.69 -1.02
CA TYR A 78 -16.84 -0.72 -0.06
C TYR A 78 -17.88 -0.39 1.02
N ASP A 79 -17.54 -0.69 2.27
CA ASP A 79 -18.27 -0.27 3.45
C ASP A 79 -17.31 0.51 4.35
N ALA A 80 -17.60 1.81 4.54
CA ALA A 80 -16.79 2.69 5.38
C ALA A 80 -16.69 2.23 6.86
N ASN A 81 -17.59 1.35 7.31
CA ASN A 81 -17.60 0.79 8.66
C ASN A 81 -16.94 -0.61 8.75
N ALA A 82 -16.54 -1.19 7.62
CA ALA A 82 -15.87 -2.47 7.61
C ALA A 82 -14.41 -2.36 8.06
N ASN A 83 -13.93 -3.40 8.73
CA ASN A 83 -12.54 -3.51 9.15
C ASN A 83 -11.73 -4.22 8.07
N TYR A 84 -11.08 -3.46 7.19
CA TYR A 84 -10.18 -3.97 6.17
C TYR A 84 -8.80 -4.19 6.79
N THR A 85 -8.63 -5.34 7.44
CA THR A 85 -7.37 -5.70 8.14
C THR A 85 -6.51 -6.66 7.34
N ARG A 86 -7.06 -7.26 6.28
CA ARG A 86 -6.36 -8.27 5.49
C ARG A 86 -5.98 -7.72 4.15
N ASN A 87 -4.75 -7.99 3.72
CA ASN A 87 -4.30 -7.59 2.39
C ASN A 87 -3.50 -8.67 1.67
N SER A 88 -3.51 -8.60 0.34
CA SER A 88 -2.58 -9.33 -0.53
C SER A 88 -1.98 -8.36 -1.54
N SER A 89 -0.66 -8.35 -1.67
CA SER A 89 0.07 -7.59 -2.68
C SER A 89 0.69 -8.52 -3.72
N THR A 90 0.52 -8.20 -5.00
CA THR A 90 1.08 -8.94 -6.14
C THR A 90 1.88 -8.01 -7.06
N GLY A 91 3.06 -8.50 -7.47
CA GLY A 91 3.95 -7.88 -8.44
C GLY A 91 4.43 -8.92 -9.46
N LYS A 92 5.65 -8.74 -10.00
CA LYS A 92 6.34 -9.87 -10.65
C LYS A 92 6.50 -11.01 -9.63
N VAL A 93 6.48 -12.25 -10.13
CA VAL A 93 6.53 -13.45 -9.28
C VAL A 93 7.98 -13.90 -9.13
N GLU A 94 8.73 -13.24 -8.24
CA GLU A 94 10.09 -13.64 -7.85
C GLU A 94 10.26 -13.55 -6.33
N VAL A 95 9.70 -14.50 -5.60
CA VAL A 95 9.60 -14.47 -4.13
C VAL A 95 10.92 -14.09 -3.45
N GLY A 96 10.89 -13.06 -2.61
CA GLY A 96 12.04 -12.62 -1.81
C GLY A 96 13.11 -11.86 -2.60
N LYS A 97 12.85 -11.50 -3.86
CA LYS A 97 13.65 -10.52 -4.61
C LYS A 97 13.13 -9.11 -4.39
N ASP A 98 14.03 -8.15 -4.56
CA ASP A 98 13.71 -6.73 -4.56
C ASP A 98 12.56 -6.45 -5.56
N ALA A 99 11.48 -5.88 -5.05
CA ALA A 99 10.47 -5.30 -5.91
C ALA A 99 10.97 -3.93 -6.38
N HIS A 100 10.31 -3.36 -7.38
CA HIS A 100 10.60 -1.98 -7.77
C HIS A 100 9.88 -0.96 -6.87
N TRP A 101 9.11 -1.41 -5.89
CA TRP A 101 8.21 -0.59 -5.07
C TRP A 101 8.35 -0.93 -3.60
N VAL A 102 8.10 0.05 -2.74
CA VAL A 102 7.80 -0.14 -1.31
C VAL A 102 6.32 0.17 -1.13
N PHE A 103 5.60 -0.73 -0.48
CA PHE A 103 4.19 -0.56 -0.17
C PHE A 103 4.01 -0.41 1.33
N TYR A 104 3.37 0.67 1.74
CA TYR A 104 3.13 1.03 3.12
C TYR A 104 1.64 0.92 3.43
N MET A 105 1.32 0.50 4.65
CA MET A 105 -0.04 0.44 5.18
C MET A 105 -0.11 1.17 6.52
N TYR A 106 -1.08 2.05 6.66
CA TYR A 106 -1.26 2.88 7.85
C TYR A 106 -2.63 2.67 8.48
N ALA A 107 -2.66 2.75 9.81
CA ALA A 107 -3.89 2.71 10.61
C ALA A 107 -4.65 4.05 10.63
N PHE A 108 -4.07 5.10 10.06
CA PHE A 108 -4.60 6.46 10.00
C PHE A 108 -4.72 6.94 8.55
N GLU A 109 -5.55 7.95 8.32
CA GLU A 109 -5.66 8.64 7.02
C GLU A 109 -4.39 9.48 6.77
N ASP A 110 -4.23 9.99 5.54
CA ASP A 110 -3.13 10.85 5.11
C ASP A 110 -1.73 10.24 5.28
N CYS A 111 -1.66 8.90 5.37
CA CYS A 111 -0.40 8.16 5.59
C CYS A 111 0.35 8.56 6.86
N MET A 112 -0.40 8.99 7.89
CA MET A 112 0.17 9.30 9.18
C MET A 112 0.70 8.04 9.87
N GLN A 113 1.96 8.11 10.29
CA GLN A 113 2.60 7.06 11.10
C GLN A 113 2.17 7.10 12.57
N LEU A 114 1.71 8.27 13.04
CA LEU A 114 1.36 8.53 14.43
C LEU A 114 0.01 9.25 14.50
N GLY A 115 -0.88 8.79 15.38
CA GLY A 115 -2.19 9.41 15.62
C GLY A 115 -2.19 10.58 16.61
N GLY A 116 -1.02 10.96 17.14
CA GLY A 116 -0.88 11.89 18.25
C GLY A 116 -0.79 11.19 19.62
N ASP A 117 -0.76 11.99 20.69
CA ASP A 117 -0.46 11.52 22.05
C ASP A 117 -1.48 10.53 22.63
N ASP A 118 -2.71 10.50 22.09
CA ASP A 118 -3.79 9.61 22.53
C ASP A 118 -3.68 8.18 21.95
N PHE A 119 -2.72 7.92 21.06
CA PHE A 119 -2.59 6.65 20.35
C PHE A 119 -1.22 6.00 20.59
N ASP A 120 -1.21 4.79 21.13
CA ASP A 120 0.02 3.99 21.24
C ASP A 120 0.36 3.39 19.87
N MET A 121 1.59 3.65 19.38
CA MET A 121 2.11 3.12 18.13
C MET A 121 2.14 1.58 18.09
N LYS A 122 2.16 0.90 19.25
CA LYS A 122 2.02 -0.57 19.33
C LYS A 122 0.61 -1.06 19.01
N ASP A 123 -0.39 -0.24 19.32
CA ASP A 123 -1.79 -0.54 19.06
C ASP A 123 -2.23 -0.09 17.67
N TYR A 124 -1.54 0.91 17.10
CA TYR A 124 -1.78 1.47 15.76
C TYR A 124 -0.51 1.45 14.90
N PRO A 125 0.10 0.28 14.68
CA PRO A 125 1.31 0.19 13.91
C PRO A 125 1.06 0.41 12.43
N TRP A 126 2.12 0.83 11.74
CA TRP A 126 2.20 0.81 10.29
C TRP A 126 3.16 -0.29 9.84
N PHE A 127 2.92 -0.80 8.63
CA PHE A 127 3.66 -1.90 8.04
C PHE A 127 4.17 -1.52 6.67
N GLU A 128 5.25 -2.16 6.24
CA GLU A 128 5.76 -2.00 4.89
C GLU A 128 6.30 -3.32 4.30
N THR A 129 6.33 -3.38 2.98
CA THR A 129 6.97 -4.49 2.26
C THR A 129 7.56 -3.97 0.96
N SER A 130 8.77 -4.41 0.64
CA SER A 130 9.45 -4.13 -0.63
C SER A 130 9.94 -5.39 -1.34
N CYS A 131 9.75 -6.57 -0.74
CA CYS A 131 10.00 -7.83 -1.44
C CYS A 131 8.85 -8.21 -2.39
N GLN A 132 9.19 -8.82 -3.52
CA GLN A 132 8.25 -9.53 -4.37
C GLN A 132 7.66 -10.74 -3.65
N THR A 133 6.37 -10.96 -3.85
CA THR A 133 5.59 -12.04 -3.23
C THR A 133 5.38 -13.21 -4.22
N LYS A 134 4.84 -14.31 -3.71
CA LYS A 134 4.46 -15.46 -4.55
C LYS A 134 3.27 -15.11 -5.46
N GLU A 135 2.98 -15.96 -6.42
CA GLU A 135 1.75 -15.87 -7.21
C GLU A 135 0.51 -15.84 -6.29
N GLY A 136 -0.43 -14.94 -6.60
CA GLY A 136 -1.56 -14.60 -5.72
C GLY A 136 -1.19 -13.66 -4.57
N GLY A 137 0.08 -13.50 -4.24
CA GLY A 137 0.55 -12.61 -3.19
C GLY A 137 0.60 -13.28 -1.83
N GLN A 138 0.88 -12.49 -0.79
CA GLN A 138 0.94 -12.98 0.57
C GLN A 138 -0.17 -12.35 1.39
N CYS A 139 -1.11 -13.19 1.82
CA CYS A 139 -2.13 -12.75 2.76
C CYS A 139 -1.51 -12.39 4.10
N ARG A 140 -1.78 -11.17 4.58
CA ARG A 140 -1.37 -10.68 5.89
C ARG A 140 -2.57 -10.06 6.60
N GLU A 141 -2.48 -9.99 7.92
CA GLU A 141 -3.47 -9.37 8.78
C GLU A 141 -2.80 -8.30 9.65
N VAL A 142 -3.39 -7.11 9.69
CA VAL A 142 -2.97 -5.99 10.53
C VAL A 142 -3.93 -5.79 11.71
N PRO A 143 -3.48 -5.28 12.86
CA PRO A 143 -4.31 -5.15 14.06
C PRO A 143 -5.39 -4.06 13.96
N ARG A 144 -5.25 -3.12 13.02
CA ARG A 144 -6.19 -2.00 12.79
C ARG A 144 -6.58 -1.96 11.33
N THR A 145 -7.79 -1.46 11.06
CA THR A 145 -8.23 -1.27 9.67
C THR A 145 -7.24 -0.37 8.94
N ILE A 146 -6.91 -0.74 7.71
CA ILE A 146 -6.05 0.07 6.85
C ILE A 146 -6.88 1.29 6.43
N LYS A 147 -6.40 2.48 6.78
CA LYS A 147 -7.08 3.76 6.47
C LYS A 147 -6.43 4.46 5.28
N SER A 148 -5.12 4.38 5.18
CA SER A 148 -4.38 4.82 4.01
C SER A 148 -3.25 3.86 3.67
N LEU A 149 -2.74 4.02 2.46
CA LEU A 149 -1.60 3.29 1.92
C LEU A 149 -0.68 4.25 1.19
N ALA A 150 0.59 3.88 1.08
CA ALA A 150 1.51 4.61 0.22
C ALA A 150 2.34 3.69 -0.66
N LEU A 151 2.80 4.26 -1.76
CA LEU A 151 3.77 3.63 -2.64
C LEU A 151 5.01 4.52 -2.77
N ASN A 152 6.17 3.90 -2.77
CA ASN A 152 7.45 4.55 -3.05
C ASN A 152 8.31 3.65 -3.96
N THR A 153 9.41 4.18 -4.50
CA THR A 153 10.43 3.37 -5.18
C THR A 153 11.27 2.60 -4.16
N ALA A 154 11.55 1.33 -4.44
CA ALA A 154 12.38 0.49 -3.56
C ALA A 154 13.88 0.70 -3.73
N GLU A 155 14.35 1.27 -4.84
CA GLU A 155 15.78 1.30 -5.20
C GLU A 155 16.67 1.89 -4.10
N ARG A 156 16.30 3.06 -3.56
CA ARG A 156 17.05 3.68 -2.45
C ARG A 156 16.70 3.11 -1.09
N TYR A 157 15.51 2.53 -0.95
CA TYR A 157 15.02 1.97 0.30
C TYR A 157 15.75 0.65 0.60
N ASP A 158 15.74 -0.30 -0.34
CA ASP A 158 16.35 -1.62 -0.16
C ASP A 158 17.86 -1.52 0.10
N VAL A 159 18.56 -0.60 -0.59
CA VAL A 159 19.99 -0.34 -0.36
C VAL A 159 20.27 0.13 1.08
N ARG A 160 19.39 0.96 1.66
CA ARG A 160 19.55 1.46 3.03
C ARG A 160 19.22 0.40 4.09
N HIS A 161 18.38 -0.56 3.73
CA HIS A 161 17.92 -1.64 4.60
C HIS A 161 18.75 -2.93 4.46
N GLY A 162 19.66 -3.01 3.48
CA GLY A 162 20.50 -4.20 3.25
C GLY A 162 19.83 -5.28 2.41
N GLY A 163 18.73 -4.93 1.74
CA GLY A 163 17.89 -5.82 0.93
C GLY A 163 16.43 -5.40 1.02
N CYS A 164 15.56 -6.13 0.30
CA CYS A 164 14.13 -5.94 0.43
C CYS A 164 13.59 -6.40 1.78
N GLU A 165 12.51 -5.76 2.23
CA GLU A 165 11.84 -6.06 3.48
C GLU A 165 10.55 -6.83 3.26
N THR A 166 10.36 -7.92 4.03
CA THR A 166 9.13 -8.69 4.04
C THR A 166 8.34 -8.36 5.30
N TRP A 167 7.30 -7.54 5.16
CA TRP A 167 6.37 -7.22 6.25
C TRP A 167 7.05 -6.59 7.48
N ALA A 168 7.87 -5.57 7.22
CA ALA A 168 8.53 -4.80 8.28
C ALA A 168 7.49 -4.06 9.13
N TYR A 169 7.74 -4.02 10.44
CA TYR A 169 6.88 -3.42 11.45
C TYR A 169 7.51 -2.10 11.92
N LEU A 170 6.79 -0.99 11.82
CA LEU A 170 7.26 0.33 12.25
C LEU A 170 8.63 0.74 11.66
N GLY A 171 8.92 0.38 10.41
CA GLY A 171 10.22 0.71 9.81
C GLY A 171 11.36 -0.24 10.19
N SER A 172 11.10 -1.20 11.08
CA SER A 172 12.06 -2.24 11.44
C SER A 172 11.80 -3.50 10.63
N GLY A 173 12.74 -3.77 9.72
CA GLY A 173 12.95 -5.09 9.12
C GLY A 173 13.59 -6.05 10.10
N ALA A 174 13.25 -7.33 9.98
CA ALA A 174 13.73 -8.41 10.85
C ALA A 174 15.11 -8.95 10.42
#